data_AF-A0AA44VT96-F1
#
_entry.id   AF-A0AA44VT96-F1
#
_cell.length_a   1.000
_cell.length_b   1.000
_cell.length_c   1.000
_cell.angle_alpha   90.00
_cell.angle_beta   90.00
_cell.angle_gamma   90.00
#
_symmetry.space_group_name_H-M   'P 1'
#
loop_
_entity.id
_entity.type
_entity.pdbx_description
1 polymer ?
#
loop_
_entity_poly.entity_id
_entity_poly.type
_entity_poly.pdbx_seq_one_letter_code
_entity_poly.pdbx_strand_id
1 'polypeptide(L)' 'MAEVTSTRTTIIARSVQSLLDMCDNELVIEKNVHCTFRISEHEQHWLQEYFVRKGGQRFTVTSILN' A
#
# COMPACT_ATOMS: atom_id res chain seq x y z
N MET A 1 1.38 -11.28 30.27
CA MET A 1 0.91 -10.39 29.19
C MET A 1 1.77 -10.72 27.98
N ALA A 2 1.22 -11.38 26.96
CA ALA A 2 1.98 -11.77 25.79
C ALA A 2 2.20 -10.54 24.91
N GLU A 3 3.46 -10.22 24.65
CA GLU A 3 3.86 -9.16 23.73
C GLU A 3 3.51 -9.62 22.31
N VAL A 4 2.38 -9.15 21.78
CA VAL A 4 1.99 -9.38 20.39
C VAL A 4 2.99 -8.60 19.54
N THR A 5 4.04 -9.29 19.08
CA THR A 5 4.96 -8.77 18.08
C THR A 5 4.17 -8.60 16.79
N SER A 6 3.59 -7.40 16.60
CA SER A 6 2.93 -7.00 15.37
C SER A 6 3.98 -7.01 14.26
N THR A 7 4.07 -8.13 13.54
CA THR A 7 4.89 -8.24 12.35
C THR A 7 4.21 -7.39 11.29
N ARG A 8 4.78 -6.20 11.02
CA ARG A 8 4.29 -5.27 10.00
C ARG A 8 4.43 -5.92 8.62
N THR A 9 3.42 -6.67 8.23
CA THR A 9 3.35 -7.40 6.96
C THR A 9 3.25 -6.40 5.81
N THR A 10 4.02 -6.63 4.75
CA THR A 10 4.00 -5.81 3.55
C THR A 10 3.36 -6.58 2.41
N ILE A 11 2.34 -5.99 1.80
CA ILE A 11 1.65 -6.52 0.63
C ILE A 11 2.32 -5.94 -0.62
N ILE A 12 2.64 -6.80 -1.59
CA ILE A 12 3.18 -6.37 -2.88
C ILE A 12 2.04 -6.22 -3.88
N ALA A 13 1.81 -4.99 -4.34
CA ALA A 13 0.84 -4.69 -5.39
C ALA A 13 1.56 -4.58 -6.73
N ARG A 14 0.99 -5.19 -7.78
CA ARG A 14 1.57 -5.21 -9.14
C ARG A 14 0.74 -4.45 -10.18
N SER A 15 -0.34 -3.80 -9.77
CA SER A 15 -1.15 -2.90 -10.60
C SER A 15 -1.96 -1.94 -9.72
N VAL A 16 -2.42 -0.83 -10.32
CA VAL A 16 -3.37 0.09 -9.68
C VAL A 16 -4.65 -0.64 -9.28
N GLN A 17 -5.22 -1.44 -10.19
CA GLN A 17 -6.46 -2.16 -9.93
C GLN A 17 -6.36 -3.06 -8.69
N SER A 18 -5.31 -3.88 -8.60
CA SER A 18 -5.11 -4.75 -7.43
C SER A 18 -4.99 -3.96 -6.13
N LEU A 19 -4.38 -2.76 -6.16
CA LEU A 19 -4.28 -1.92 -4.98
C LEU A 19 -5.65 -1.39 -4.55
N LEU A 20 -6.45 -0.91 -5.51
CA LEU A 20 -7.80 -0.42 -5.23
C LEU A 20 -8.70 -1.54 -4.69
N ASP A 21 -8.66 -2.72 -5.30
CA ASP A 21 -9.43 -3.87 -4.83
C ASP A 21 -9.05 -4.24 -3.40
N MET A 22 -7.75 -4.24 -3.07
CA MET A 22 -7.29 -4.51 -1.70
C MET A 22 -7.74 -3.43 -0.71
N CYS A 23 -7.74 -2.17 -1.12
CA CYS A 23 -8.24 -1.05 -0.34
C CYS A 23 -9.75 -1.16 -0.08
N ASP A 24 -10.53 -1.58 -1.08
CA ASP A 24 -11.99 -1.69 -0.99
C ASP A 24 -12.46 -2.93 -0.24
N ASN A 25 -11.64 -3.99 -0.24
CA ASN A 25 -11.89 -5.21 0.52
C ASN A 25 -11.19 -5.22 1.89
N GLU A 26 -10.75 -4.06 2.39
CA GLU A 26 -10.20 -3.89 3.74
C GLU A 26 -8.91 -4.71 4.02
N LEU A 27 -8.24 -5.19 2.97
CA LEU A 27 -7.04 -6.03 3.07
C LEU A 27 -5.78 -5.26 3.49
N VAL A 28 -5.86 -3.92 3.49
CA VAL A 28 -4.75 -3.02 3.78
C VAL A 28 -4.72 -2.51 5.24
N ILE A 29 -5.73 -2.83 6.05
CA ILE A 29 -5.85 -2.35 7.44
C ILE A 29 -4.62 -2.79 8.25
N GLU A 30 -3.93 -1.81 8.83
CA GLU A 30 -2.70 -1.98 9.61
C GLU A 30 -1.55 -2.65 8.83
N LYS A 31 -1.61 -2.66 7.49
CA LYS A 31 -0.58 -3.25 6.61
C LYS A 31 0.27 -2.17 5.94
N ASN A 32 1.44 -2.59 5.47
CA ASN A 32 2.23 -1.82 4.51
C ASN A 32 1.90 -2.30 3.09
N VAL A 33 2.07 -1.43 2.11
CA VAL A 33 2.00 -1.77 0.68
C VAL A 33 3.26 -1.29 -0.04
N HIS A 34 3.79 -2.14 -0.91
CA HIS A 34 4.81 -1.78 -1.88
C HIS A 34 4.29 -2.01 -3.30
N CYS A 35 4.28 -0.96 -4.12
CA CYS A 35 3.86 -1.00 -5.51
C CYS A 35 5.06 -1.27 -6.42
N THR A 36 4.95 -2.29 -7.27
CA THR A 36 6.00 -2.74 -8.21
C THR A 36 5.70 -2.35 -9.67
N PHE A 37 4.80 -1.40 -9.87
CA PHE A 37 4.37 -0.91 -11.17
C PHE A 37 4.65 0.59 -11.29
N ARG A 38 4.71 1.09 -12.53
CA ARG A 38 4.88 2.52 -12.81
C ARG A 38 3.65 3.28 -12.31
N ILE A 39 3.91 4.33 -11.54
CA ILE A 39 2.92 5.26 -11.03
C ILE A 39 3.46 6.66 -11.32
N SER A 40 2.69 7.53 -11.96
CA SER A 40 3.08 8.93 -12.11
C SER A 40 3.08 9.65 -10.75
N GLU A 41 3.81 10.75 -10.58
CA GLU A 41 3.83 11.48 -9.30
C GLU A 41 2.42 11.93 -8.87
N HIS A 42 1.60 12.40 -9.82
CA HIS A 42 0.22 12.75 -9.56
C HIS A 42 -0.60 11.53 -9.10
N GLU A 43 -0.40 10.39 -9.74
CA GLU A 43 -1.10 9.15 -9.34
C GLU A 43 -0.66 8.66 -7.96
N GLN A 44 0.62 8.80 -7.65
CA GLN A 44 1.20 8.34 -6.40
C GLN A 44 0.59 9.07 -5.21
N HIS A 45 0.39 10.39 -5.32
CA HIS A 45 -0.18 11.19 -4.25
C HIS A 45 -1.59 10.73 -3.89
N TRP A 46 -2.49 10.62 -4.87
CA TRP A 46 -3.87 10.22 -4.58
C TRP A 46 -3.97 8.75 -4.13
N LEU A 47 -3.14 7.85 -4.68
CA LEU A 47 -3.12 6.44 -4.26
C LEU A 47 -2.66 6.30 -2.81
N GLN A 48 -1.64 7.07 -2.41
CA GLN A 48 -1.17 7.09 -1.04
C GLN A 48 -2.24 7.63 -0.08
N GLU A 49 -2.90 8.74 -0.42
CA GLU A 49 -4.00 9.28 0.37
C GLU A 49 -5.16 8.28 0.50
N TYR A 50 -5.52 7.62 -0.60
CA TYR A 50 -6.57 6.60 -0.62
C TYR A 50 -6.23 5.43 0.29
N PHE A 51 -5.01 4.89 0.19
CA PHE A 51 -4.50 3.81 1.02
C PHE A 51 -4.51 4.18 2.52
N VAL A 52 -4.08 5.39 2.87
CA VAL A 52 -4.09 5.87 4.27
C VAL A 52 -5.51 6.00 4.81
N ARG A 53 -6.46 6.52 4.01
CA ARG A 53 -7.88 6.60 4.39
C ARG A 53 -8.51 5.22 4.66
N LYS A 54 -7.95 4.15 4.08
CA LYS A 54 -8.39 2.77 4.27
C LYS A 54 -7.65 2.03 5.39
N GLY A 55 -6.86 2.74 6.20
CA GLY A 55 -6.17 2.18 7.37
C GLY A 55 -4.78 1.61 7.09
N GLY A 56 -4.21 1.88 5.92
CA GLY A 56 -2.83 1.51 5.57
C GLY A 56 -1.77 2.29 6.36
N GLN A 57 -0.64 1.66 6.68
CA GLN A 57 0.44 2.27 7.48
C GLN A 57 1.57 2.89 6.63
N ARG A 58 2.15 2.12 5.70
CA ARG A 58 3.27 2.57 4.88
C ARG A 58 3.04 2.25 3.41
N PHE A 59 3.11 3.28 2.58
CA PHE A 59 3.02 3.18 1.13
C PHE A 59 4.41 3.42 0.52
N THR A 60 4.85 2.53 -0.37
CA THR A 60 6.11 2.69 -1.10
C THR A 60 5.91 2.25 -2.55
N VAL A 61 6.73 2.79 -3.44
CA VAL A 61 6.72 2.47 -4.86
C VAL A 61 8.13 2.14 -5.29
N THR A 62 8.30 1.19 -6.21
CA THR A 62 9.58 1.00 -6.89
C THR A 62 9.89 2.25 -7.71
N SER A 63 10.94 2.98 -7.35
CA SER A 63 11.49 4.02 -8.21
C SER A 63 12.11 3.37 -9.44
N ILE A 64 11.39 3.39 -10.55
CA ILE A 64 11.98 3.10 -11.85
C ILE A 64 12.62 4.41 -12.29
N LEU A 65 13.83 4.68 -11.80
CA LEU A 65 14.71 5.67 -12.41
C LEU A 65 14.91 5.22 -13.86
N ASN A 66 14.43 6.03 -14.80
CA ASN A 66 14.89 5.94 -16.20
C ASN A 66 16.26 6.59 -16.29
#